data_AF-A0A353VNR6-F1
#
_entry.id   AF-A0A353VNR6-F1
#
_cell.length_a   1.000
_cell.length_b   1.000
_cell.length_c   1.000
_cell.angle_alpha   90.00
_cell.angle_beta   90.00
_cell.angle_gamma   90.00
#
_symmetry.space_group_name_H-M   'P 1'
#
loop_
_entity.id
_entity.type
_entity.pdbx_description
1 polymer ?
#
loop_
_entity_poly.entity_id
_entity_poly.type
_entity_poly.pdbx_seq_one_letter_code
_entity_poly.pdbx_strand_id
1 'polypeptide(L)' 'MKTEYEKMLAGEVYSAVDQERLDMLNRTKDMCCEYNQIRPKLVRERNEMSHKIPGRCDKQE' A
#
# COMPACT_ATOMS: atom_id res chain seq x y z
N MET A 1 1.13 -22.45 -13.12
CA MET A 1 -0.15 -22.14 -12.47
C MET A 1 -0.06 -20.69 -12.02
N LYS A 2 -1.05 -19.84 -12.31
CA LYS A 2 -1.01 -18.42 -11.92
C LYS A 2 -1.15 -18.27 -10.40
N THR A 3 -0.47 -17.31 -9.79
CA THR A 3 -0.70 -16.93 -8.39
C THR A 3 -2.05 -16.20 -8.23
N GLU A 4 -2.55 -16.11 -7.00
CA GLU A 4 -3.79 -15.35 -6.72
C GLU A 4 -3.62 -13.84 -6.98
N TYR A 5 -2.39 -13.34 -6.89
CA TYR A 5 -2.03 -11.97 -7.28
C TYR A 5 -2.13 -11.77 -8.80
N GLU A 6 -1.57 -12.70 -9.59
CA GLU A 6 -1.64 -12.65 -11.06
C GLU A 6 -3.08 -12.77 -11.58
N LYS A 7 -3.91 -13.61 -10.95
CA LYS A 7 -5.34 -13.73 -11.27
C LYS A 7 -6.08 -12.41 -11.03
N MET A 8 -5.82 -11.74 -9.90
CA MET A 8 -6.38 -10.41 -9.64
C MET A 8 -6.01 -9.41 -10.72
N LEU A 9 -4.73 -9.34 -11.10
CA LEU A 9 -4.28 -8.39 -12.12
C LEU A 9 -4.84 -8.70 -13.52
N ALA A 10 -5.12 -9.98 -13.80
CA ALA A 10 -5.75 -10.43 -15.03
C ALA A 10 -7.28 -10.27 -15.04
N GLY A 11 -7.91 -9.83 -13.95
CA GLY A 11 -9.36 -9.73 -13.81
C GLY A 11 -10.07 -11.09 -13.67
N GLU A 12 -9.33 -12.15 -13.34
CA GLU A 12 -9.86 -13.48 -13.09
C GLU A 12 -10.37 -13.62 -11.65
N VAL A 13 -11.20 -14.63 -11.38
CA VAL A 13 -11.61 -14.95 -10.00
C VAL A 13 -10.37 -15.38 -9.21
N TYR A 14 -10.14 -14.72 -8.08
CA TYR A 14 -9.01 -14.96 -7.19
C TYR A 14 -9.47 -15.02 -5.72
N SER A 15 -8.67 -15.67 -4.86
CA SER A 15 -8.86 -15.65 -3.42
C SER A 15 -8.25 -14.39 -2.81
N ALA A 16 -9.11 -13.49 -2.30
CA ALA A 16 -8.65 -12.27 -1.64
C ALA A 16 -8.00 -12.52 -0.25
N VAL A 17 -8.19 -13.73 0.30
CA VAL A 17 -7.68 -14.16 1.62
C VAL A 17 -6.43 -15.04 1.50
N ASP A 18 -5.82 -15.10 0.33
CA ASP A 18 -4.53 -15.77 0.16
C ASP A 18 -3.44 -15.11 1.00
N GLN A 19 -2.51 -15.92 1.52
CA GLN A 19 -1.52 -15.46 2.50
C GLN A 19 -0.60 -14.37 1.95
N GLU A 20 -0.14 -14.49 0.70
CA GLU A 20 0.72 -13.48 0.07
C GLU A 20 0.02 -12.12 0.03
N ARG A 21 -1.27 -12.11 -0.28
CA ARG A 21 -2.09 -10.89 -0.31
C ARG A 21 -2.34 -10.33 1.07
N LEU A 22 -2.63 -11.18 2.05
CA LEU A 22 -2.83 -10.74 3.42
C LEU A 22 -1.56 -10.08 3.96
N ASP A 23 -0.39 -10.64 3.66
CA ASP A 23 0.90 -10.09 4.05
C ASP A 23 1.14 -8.72 3.38
N MET A 24 0.85 -8.58 2.09
CA MET A 24 0.93 -7.29 1.39
C MET A 24 -0.02 -6.25 2.01
N LEU A 25 -1.28 -6.62 2.25
CA LEU A 25 -2.29 -5.73 2.82
C LEU A 25 -1.94 -5.30 4.24
N ASN A 26 -1.44 -6.20 5.07
CA ASN A 26 -1.05 -5.88 6.45
C ASN A 26 0.13 -4.92 6.47
N ARG A 27 1.16 -5.13 5.63
CA ARG A 27 2.26 -4.18 5.48
C ARG A 27 1.78 -2.78 5.07
N THR A 28 0.87 -2.69 4.10
CA THR A 28 0.30 -1.41 3.69
C THR A 28 -0.53 -0.77 4.81
N LYS A 29 -1.31 -1.56 5.56
CA LYS A 29 -2.09 -1.06 6.71
C LYS A 29 -1.19 -0.49 7.80
N ASP A 30 -0.07 -1.14 8.09
CA ASP A 30 0.89 -0.66 9.08
C ASP A 30 1.44 0.72 8.67
N MET A 31 1.84 0.87 7.40
CA MET A 31 2.29 2.17 6.88
C MET A 31 1.20 3.25 6.93
N CYS A 32 -0.05 2.90 6.60
CA CYS A 32 -1.19 3.82 6.72
C CYS A 32 -1.45 4.21 8.19
N CYS A 33 -1.29 3.27 9.12
CA CYS A 33 -1.43 3.53 10.55
C CYS A 33 -0.36 4.54 11.00
N GLU A 34 0.90 4.30 10.66
CA GLU A 34 2.00 5.23 10.95
C GLU A 34 1.73 6.63 10.39
N TYR A 35 1.32 6.73 9.13
CA TYR A 35 0.94 7.99 8.50
C TYR A 35 -0.17 8.73 9.26
N ASN A 36 -1.22 8.01 9.66
CA ASN A 36 -2.36 8.57 10.37
C ASN A 36 -2.03 9.08 11.78
N GLN A 37 -0.93 8.61 12.38
CA GLN A 37 -0.45 9.06 13.69
C GLN A 37 0.47 10.30 13.60
N ILE A 38 0.88 10.72 12.39
CA ILE A 38 1.71 11.91 12.22
C ILE A 38 0.92 13.16 12.61
N ARG A 39 1.53 14.00 13.46
CA ARG A 39 0.91 15.26 13.85
C ARG A 39 0.67 16.13 12.61
N PRO A 40 -0.51 16.78 12.45
CA PRO A 40 -0.82 17.57 11.25
C PRO A 40 0.18 18.71 10.94
N LYS A 41 0.92 19.19 11.94
CA LYS A 41 1.94 20.23 11.78
C LYS A 41 3.24 19.72 11.14
N LEU A 42 3.47 18.41 11.11
CA LEU A 42 4.68 17.79 10.56
C LEU A 42 4.48 17.49 9.06
N VAL A 43 4.30 18.56 8.29
CA VAL A 43 3.96 18.51 6.86
C VAL A 43 5.00 17.72 6.05
N ARG A 44 6.28 17.88 6.37
CA ARG A 44 7.37 17.16 5.68
C ARG A 44 7.27 15.65 5.87
N GLU A 45 7.16 15.18 7.11
CA GLU A 45 7.07 13.75 7.44
C GLU A 45 5.82 13.10 6.84
N ARG A 46 4.69 13.82 6.90
CA ARG A 46 3.45 13.40 6.25
C ARG A 46 3.66 13.24 4.74
N ASN A 47 4.26 14.22 4.07
CA ASN A 47 4.50 14.16 2.64
C ASN A 47 5.44 12.99 2.27
N GLU A 48 6.53 12.79 3.02
CA GLU A 48 7.44 11.66 2.81
C GLU A 48 6.72 10.31 2.91
N MET A 49 5.86 10.13 3.91
CA MET A 49 5.05 8.90 4.06
C MET A 49 3.99 8.77 2.95
N SER A 50 3.38 9.87 2.53
CA SER A 50 2.44 9.89 1.41
C SER A 50 3.07 9.48 0.08
N HIS A 51 4.37 9.71 -0.12
CA HIS A 51 5.09 9.20 -1.30
C HIS A 51 5.50 7.72 -1.15
N LYS A 52 5.80 7.28 0.08
CA LYS A 52 6.20 5.89 0.37
C LYS A 52 5.07 4.89 0.22
N ILE A 53 3.86 5.20 0.69
CA ILE A 53 2.71 4.26 0.72
C ILE A 53 2.31 3.76 -0.69
N PRO A 54 2.06 4.63 -1.68
CA PRO A 54 1.71 4.22 -3.05
C PRO A 54 2.93 3.96 -3.95
N GLY A 55 4.16 4.11 -3.43
CA GLY A 55 5.42 3.89 -4.15
C GLY A 55 5.82 4.98 -5.15
N ARG A 56 4.88 5.59 -5.87
CA ARG A 56 5.07 6.81 -6.69
C ARG A 56 3.84 7.70 -6.62
N CYS A 57 3.94 8.81 -5.88
CA CYS A 57 3.04 9.95 -6.03
C CYS A 57 3.83 11.09 -6.65
N ASP A 58 3.32 11.62 -7.78
CA ASP A 58 3.71 12.75 -8.62
C ASP A 58 5.17 13.24 -8.61
N LYS A 59 5.70 13.53 -9.81
CA LYS A 59 7.04 14.13 -9.98
C LYS A 59 7.11 15.42 -9.14
N GLN A 60 8.12 15.51 -8.28
CA GLN A 60 8.51 16.79 -7.70
C GLN A 60 8.96 17.69 -8.87
N GLU A 61 8.13 18.65 -9.25
CA GLU A 61 8.51 19.79 -10.11
C GLU A 61 9.33 20.81 -9.32
#